data_AF-A0AAD4LHG7-F1
#
_entry.id   AF-A0AAD4LHG7-F1
#
_cell.length_a   1.000
_cell.length_b   1.000
_cell.length_c   1.000
_cell.angle_alpha   90.00
_cell.angle_beta   90.00
_cell.angle_gamma   90.00
#
_symmetry.space_group_name_H-M   'P 1'
#
loop_
_entity.id
_entity.type
_entity.pdbx_description
1 polymer ?
#
loop_
_entity_poly.entity_id
_entity_poly.type
_entity_poly.pdbx_seq_one_letter_code
_entity_poly.pdbx_strand_id
1 'polypeptide(L)'
;MSGRANVIGVALSLCRIYLGCKDAFPTPQMKQTWEAIVWNEACTKTGSNLELFMPFELFADGSTKLFVDAKTKVMHVVEAQYGFDTSHAPESIGRNTSLAQALLSDMTFIYREPNPGGSPRQPYRHPVLQKAVNITWFRDKEADGVTYHQHFSPVSIPTIAFILAVVECCIDEWTDGTRKETEWDEKRFKTVYQSHISSLNDFRQHGIDQGTGLFENIRGDLLKEARKHAGVPPLPVTELGRFSRGALDAALQEDLPAYADQGLPVPDINLVSDDSDE
;
A
#
# COMPACT_ATOMS: atom_id res chain seq x y z
N MET A 1 35.39 -4.47 6.15
CA MET A 1 34.50 -3.83 5.14
C MET A 1 33.13 -4.51 4.96
N SER A 2 32.81 -5.61 5.68
CA SER A 2 31.60 -6.42 5.44
C SER A 2 30.32 -5.99 6.20
N GLY A 3 30.42 -5.26 7.32
CA GLY A 3 29.26 -4.97 8.17
C GLY A 3 28.37 -3.82 7.68
N ARG A 4 28.99 -2.68 7.29
CA ARG A 4 28.26 -1.47 6.90
C ARG A 4 27.44 -1.65 5.62
N ALA A 5 28.00 -2.30 4.60
CA ALA A 5 27.28 -2.56 3.35
C ALA A 5 26.03 -3.45 3.58
N ASN A 6 26.13 -4.41 4.49
CA ASN A 6 25.01 -5.27 4.87
C ASN A 6 23.90 -4.48 5.56
N VAL A 7 24.25 -3.63 6.54
CA VAL A 7 23.29 -2.73 7.22
C VAL A 7 22.59 -1.82 6.22
N ILE A 8 23.33 -1.21 5.29
CA ILE A 8 22.75 -0.34 4.26
C ILE A 8 21.76 -1.11 3.39
N GLY A 9 22.09 -2.33 2.96
CA GLY A 9 21.18 -3.18 2.18
C GLY A 9 19.86 -3.44 2.90
N VAL A 10 19.91 -3.83 4.18
CA VAL A 10 18.72 -4.07 5.00
C VAL A 10 17.93 -2.77 5.22
N ALA A 11 18.61 -1.65 5.48
CA ALA A 11 17.97 -0.35 5.67
C ALA A 11 17.21 0.09 4.40
N LEU A 12 17.78 -0.08 3.21
CA LEU A 12 17.10 0.26 1.96
C LEU A 12 15.85 -0.58 1.71
N SER A 13 15.88 -1.89 2.03
CA SER A 13 14.68 -2.75 2.00
C SER A 13 13.61 -2.25 2.97
N LEU A 14 13.99 -1.89 4.20
CA LEU A 14 13.07 -1.35 5.20
C LEU A 14 12.50 0.01 4.78
N CYS A 15 13.29 0.91 4.17
CA CYS A 15 12.78 2.15 3.59
C CYS A 15 11.72 1.89 2.53
N ARG A 16 11.96 0.94 1.62
CA ARG A 16 10.97 0.51 0.61
C ARG A 16 9.68 0.03 1.28
N ILE A 17 9.78 -0.75 2.34
CA ILE A 17 8.63 -1.27 3.11
C ILE A 17 7.87 -0.15 3.81
N TYR A 18 8.56 0.81 4.42
CA TYR A 18 7.91 1.96 5.06
C TYR A 18 7.16 2.81 4.04
N LEU A 19 7.75 3.05 2.87
CA LEU A 19 7.07 3.74 1.78
C LEU A 19 5.83 2.98 1.29
N GLY A 20 5.93 1.66 1.12
CA GLY A 20 4.80 0.85 0.68
C GLY A 20 3.69 0.69 1.73
N CYS A 21 4.06 0.57 3.01
CA CYS A 21 3.14 0.15 4.06
C CYS A 21 2.64 1.28 4.97
N LYS A 22 3.39 2.38 5.09
CA LYS A 22 3.07 3.50 6.00
C LYS A 22 2.62 4.73 5.23
N ASP A 23 3.44 5.21 4.30
CA ASP A 23 3.06 6.29 3.38
C ASP A 23 4.03 6.34 2.20
N ALA A 24 3.50 6.31 0.96
CA ALA A 24 4.31 6.42 -0.25
C ALA A 24 4.91 7.82 -0.44
N PHE A 25 4.38 8.84 0.24
CA PHE A 25 4.80 10.24 0.14
C PHE A 25 5.00 10.88 1.52
N PRO A 26 5.94 10.36 2.33
CA PRO A 26 6.13 10.83 3.69
C PRO A 26 6.60 12.28 3.73
N THR A 27 6.14 13.01 4.75
CA THR A 27 6.62 14.36 5.03
C THR A 27 8.10 14.34 5.43
N PRO A 28 8.81 15.48 5.35
CA PRO A 28 10.19 15.57 5.85
C PRO A 28 10.33 15.08 7.29
N GLN A 29 9.35 15.39 8.15
CA GLN A 29 9.31 14.96 9.54
C GLN A 29 9.17 13.44 9.65
N MET A 30 8.28 12.82 8.87
CA MET A 30 8.14 11.36 8.84
C MET A 30 9.44 10.69 8.39
N LYS A 31 10.10 11.22 7.34
CA LYS A 31 11.39 10.70 6.87
C LYS A 31 12.45 10.74 7.97
N GLN A 32 12.59 11.87 8.66
CA GLN A 32 13.56 12.02 9.75
C GLN A 32 13.33 10.98 10.86
N THR A 33 12.08 10.80 11.29
CA THR A 33 11.73 9.79 12.31
C THR A 33 12.00 8.37 11.81
N TRP A 34 11.62 8.07 10.57
CA TRP A 34 11.77 6.72 10.02
C TRP A 34 13.23 6.33 9.78
N GLU A 35 14.11 7.26 9.42
CA GLU A 35 15.52 6.97 9.20
C GLU A 35 16.19 6.38 10.44
N ALA A 36 15.94 6.96 11.61
CA ALA A 36 16.47 6.45 12.88
C ALA A 36 15.92 5.04 13.19
N ILE A 37 14.61 4.84 12.99
CA ILE A 37 13.95 3.55 13.24
C ILE A 37 14.49 2.46 12.31
N VAL A 38 14.49 2.74 11.01
CA VAL A 38 14.94 1.81 9.97
C VAL A 38 16.40 1.43 10.15
N TRP A 39 17.26 2.41 10.48
CA TRP A 39 18.68 2.13 10.72
C TRP A 39 18.90 1.25 11.95
N ASN A 40 18.19 1.53 13.04
CA ASN A 40 18.29 0.73 14.25
C ASN A 40 17.79 -0.71 14.03
N GLU A 41 16.68 -0.88 13.29
CA GLU A 41 16.19 -2.20 12.91
C GLU A 41 17.19 -2.94 12.01
N ALA A 42 17.80 -2.25 11.04
CA ALA A 42 18.82 -2.83 10.18
C ALA A 42 20.05 -3.29 10.97
N CYS A 43 20.57 -2.45 11.87
CA CYS A 43 21.65 -2.79 12.79
C CYS A 43 21.31 -4.02 13.64
N THR A 44 20.11 -4.06 14.22
CA THR A 44 19.63 -5.18 15.03
C THR A 44 19.59 -6.48 14.20
N LYS A 45 19.04 -6.43 12.99
CA LYS A 45 18.94 -7.60 12.09
C LYS A 45 20.30 -8.13 11.63
N THR A 46 21.29 -7.26 11.46
CA THR A 46 22.64 -7.67 11.05
C THR A 46 23.58 -7.94 12.24
N GLY A 47 23.08 -7.86 13.48
CA GLY A 47 23.91 -8.00 14.69
C GLY A 47 25.03 -6.94 14.77
N SER A 48 24.80 -5.77 14.18
CA SER A 48 25.75 -4.66 14.12
C SER A 48 25.33 -3.54 15.06
N ASN A 49 26.29 -2.76 15.56
CA ASN A 49 26.02 -1.55 16.34
C ASN A 49 26.77 -0.38 15.69
N LEU A 50 26.16 0.18 14.64
CA LEU A 50 26.74 1.29 13.87
C LEU A 50 25.92 2.55 14.10
N GLU A 51 26.60 3.68 14.28
CA GLU A 51 25.96 4.99 14.25
C GLU A 51 25.34 5.25 12.87
N LEU A 52 24.24 6.03 12.85
CA LEU A 52 23.55 6.42 11.63
C LEU A 52 24.47 7.26 10.75
N PHE A 53 24.94 6.65 9.65
CA PHE A 53 25.99 7.22 8.82
C PHE A 53 25.46 8.13 7.69
N MET A 54 24.23 7.91 7.20
CA MET A 54 23.63 8.70 6.10
C MET A 54 22.18 9.09 6.39
N PRO A 55 21.93 9.97 7.37
CA PRO A 55 20.63 10.61 7.49
C PRO A 55 20.36 11.42 6.20
N PHE A 56 19.09 11.53 5.79
CA PHE A 56 18.57 12.23 4.62
C PHE A 56 18.71 11.56 3.24
N GLU A 57 19.54 10.53 3.08
CA GLU A 57 19.71 9.82 1.79
C GLU A 57 18.91 8.52 1.69
N LEU A 58 18.54 7.91 2.82
CA LEU A 58 17.92 6.59 2.82
C LEU A 58 16.57 6.54 2.08
N PHE A 59 15.80 7.63 2.16
CA PHE A 59 14.54 7.80 1.43
C PHE A 59 14.67 8.65 0.16
N ALA A 60 15.89 9.05 -0.22
CA ALA A 60 16.10 9.86 -1.43
C ALA A 60 15.68 9.08 -2.68
N ASP A 61 14.77 9.69 -3.44
CA ASP A 61 14.07 9.10 -4.60
C ASP A 61 13.35 7.78 -4.31
N GLY A 62 13.12 7.44 -3.03
CA GLY A 62 12.56 6.15 -2.64
C GLY A 62 11.18 5.92 -3.24
N SER A 63 10.32 6.95 -3.24
CA SER A 63 8.98 6.91 -3.83
C SER A 63 9.04 6.66 -5.34
N THR A 64 9.93 7.37 -6.05
CA THR A 64 10.16 7.19 -7.50
C THR A 64 10.65 5.79 -7.81
N LYS A 65 11.68 5.30 -7.10
CA LYS A 65 12.25 3.96 -7.28
C LYS A 65 11.21 2.87 -7.00
N LEU A 66 10.44 3.01 -5.92
CA LEU A 66 9.37 2.09 -5.57
C LEU A 66 8.28 2.07 -6.64
N PHE A 67 7.85 3.24 -7.14
CA PHE A 67 6.86 3.34 -8.19
C PHE A 67 7.33 2.70 -9.50
N VAL A 68 8.52 3.05 -9.99
CA VAL A 68 9.05 2.50 -11.24
C VAL A 68 9.20 0.98 -11.15
N ASP A 69 9.74 0.47 -10.04
CA ASP A 69 9.85 -0.98 -9.78
C ASP A 69 8.48 -1.68 -9.75
N ALA A 70 7.47 -1.07 -9.13
CA ALA A 70 6.13 -1.65 -9.09
C ALA A 70 5.45 -1.58 -10.47
N LYS A 71 5.49 -0.43 -11.14
CA LYS A 71 4.87 -0.20 -12.45
C LYS A 71 5.40 -1.15 -13.52
N THR A 72 6.72 -1.32 -13.61
CA THR A 72 7.35 -2.23 -14.58
C THR A 72 6.86 -3.68 -14.44
N LYS A 73 6.49 -4.11 -13.23
CA LYS A 73 5.92 -5.44 -12.97
C LYS A 73 4.41 -5.46 -13.20
N VAL A 74 3.69 -4.46 -12.69
CA VAL A 74 2.22 -4.38 -12.68
C VAL A 74 1.65 -4.13 -14.07
N MET A 75 2.35 -3.42 -14.95
CA MET A 75 1.89 -3.13 -16.32
C MET A 75 1.48 -4.40 -17.09
N HIS A 76 2.26 -5.48 -16.96
CA HIS A 76 1.97 -6.76 -17.62
C HIS A 76 0.76 -7.46 -17.01
N VAL A 77 0.54 -7.29 -15.70
CA VAL A 77 -0.65 -7.82 -15.03
C VAL A 77 -1.90 -7.05 -15.49
N VAL A 78 -1.82 -5.72 -15.60
CA VAL A 78 -2.92 -4.88 -16.10
C VAL A 78 -3.28 -5.26 -17.54
N GLU A 79 -2.30 -5.35 -18.42
CA GLU A 79 -2.48 -5.79 -19.81
C GLU A 79 -3.22 -7.14 -19.88
N ALA A 80 -2.74 -8.14 -19.15
CA ALA A 80 -3.31 -9.48 -19.17
C ALA A 80 -4.67 -9.60 -18.45
N GLN A 81 -4.92 -8.82 -17.38
CA GLN A 81 -6.19 -8.92 -16.64
C GLN A 81 -7.35 -8.21 -17.31
N TYR A 82 -7.10 -7.11 -18.01
CA TYR A 82 -8.14 -6.41 -18.75
C TYR A 82 -8.18 -6.79 -20.24
N GLY A 83 -7.15 -7.47 -20.73
CA GLY A 83 -7.08 -7.92 -22.12
C GLY A 83 -6.80 -6.77 -23.08
N PHE A 84 -5.89 -5.86 -22.72
CA PHE A 84 -5.38 -4.86 -23.66
C PHE A 84 -4.63 -5.56 -24.79
N ASP A 85 -4.84 -5.10 -26.03
CA ASP A 85 -4.21 -5.68 -27.23
C ASP A 85 -3.07 -4.78 -27.71
N THR A 86 -1.88 -5.34 -27.88
CA THR A 86 -0.68 -4.62 -28.35
C THR A 86 -0.65 -4.39 -29.86
N SER A 87 -1.63 -4.94 -30.60
CA SER A 87 -1.82 -4.69 -32.02
C SER A 87 -2.05 -3.20 -32.32
N HIS A 88 -1.41 -2.72 -33.38
CA HIS A 88 -1.63 -1.37 -33.93
C HIS A 88 -2.81 -1.30 -34.91
N ALA A 89 -3.64 -2.36 -35.00
CA ALA A 89 -4.83 -2.33 -35.84
C ALA A 89 -5.83 -1.27 -35.33
N PRO A 90 -6.51 -0.51 -36.21
CA PRO A 90 -7.48 0.51 -35.79
C PRO A 90 -8.59 -0.02 -34.87
N GLU A 91 -9.02 -1.26 -35.06
CA GLU A 91 -10.00 -1.93 -34.19
C GLU A 91 -9.46 -2.16 -32.77
N SER A 92 -8.23 -2.67 -32.65
CA SER A 92 -7.55 -2.88 -31.36
C SER A 92 -7.35 -1.56 -30.63
N ILE A 93 -6.93 -0.51 -31.34
CA ILE A 93 -6.76 0.84 -30.79
C ILE A 93 -8.10 1.36 -30.24
N GLY A 94 -9.16 1.33 -31.05
CA GLY A 94 -10.49 1.79 -30.62
C GLY A 94 -11.02 1.02 -29.42
N ARG A 95 -10.88 -0.32 -29.41
CA ARG A 95 -11.29 -1.17 -28.29
C ARG A 95 -10.52 -0.83 -27.01
N ASN A 96 -9.20 -0.68 -27.09
CA ASN A 96 -8.35 -0.34 -25.95
C ASN A 96 -8.72 1.04 -25.38
N THR A 97 -8.93 2.06 -26.22
CA THR A 97 -9.37 3.40 -25.79
C THR A 97 -10.68 3.33 -25.01
N SER A 98 -11.69 2.67 -25.56
CA SER A 98 -13.00 2.53 -24.88
C SER A 98 -12.88 1.76 -23.58
N LEU A 99 -12.07 0.69 -23.55
CA LEU A 99 -11.85 -0.11 -22.35
C LEU A 99 -11.14 0.69 -21.26
N ALA A 100 -10.05 1.40 -21.57
CA ALA A 100 -9.31 2.22 -20.62
C ALA A 100 -10.20 3.30 -20.00
N GLN A 101 -10.95 4.03 -20.83
CA GLN A 101 -11.89 5.05 -20.35
C GLN A 101 -12.98 4.45 -19.45
N ALA A 102 -13.55 3.31 -19.83
CA ALA A 102 -14.58 2.63 -19.04
C ALA A 102 -14.05 2.11 -17.70
N LEU A 103 -12.81 1.62 -17.64
CA LEU A 103 -12.17 1.14 -16.42
C LEU A 103 -11.84 2.27 -15.45
N LEU A 104 -11.38 3.43 -15.97
CA LEU A 104 -11.04 4.61 -15.17
C LEU A 104 -12.29 5.35 -14.66
N SER A 105 -13.40 5.31 -15.41
CA SER A 105 -14.67 5.88 -14.98
C SER A 105 -15.14 5.25 -13.68
N ASP A 106 -15.39 6.09 -12.66
CA ASP A 106 -15.84 5.70 -11.31
C ASP A 106 -15.02 4.57 -10.68
N MET A 107 -13.72 4.51 -11.01
CA MET A 107 -12.80 3.46 -10.55
C MET A 107 -13.32 2.04 -10.84
N THR A 108 -14.03 1.83 -11.96
CA THR A 108 -14.65 0.54 -12.32
C THR A 108 -13.65 -0.63 -12.28
N PHE A 109 -12.36 -0.36 -12.49
CA PHE A 109 -11.26 -1.33 -12.42
C PHE A 109 -11.08 -2.03 -11.06
N ILE A 110 -11.64 -1.52 -9.96
CA ILE A 110 -11.45 -2.13 -8.62
C ILE A 110 -12.41 -3.30 -8.35
N TYR A 111 -13.51 -3.39 -9.10
CA TYR A 111 -14.58 -4.35 -8.83
C TYR A 111 -14.25 -5.74 -9.35
N ARG A 112 -14.72 -6.78 -8.65
CA ARG A 112 -14.45 -8.19 -9.00
C ARG A 112 -14.71 -8.51 -10.47
N GLU A 113 -15.82 -7.99 -10.97
CA GLU A 113 -16.23 -8.06 -12.38
C GLU A 113 -16.50 -6.62 -12.81
N PRO A 114 -15.54 -5.96 -13.49
CA PRO A 114 -15.72 -4.61 -14.00
C PRO A 114 -16.87 -4.63 -15.01
N ASN A 115 -17.99 -3.99 -14.66
CA ASN A 115 -19.17 -3.92 -15.52
C ASN A 115 -19.54 -2.45 -15.77
N PRO A 116 -18.92 -1.81 -16.78
CA PRO A 116 -19.21 -0.43 -17.12
C PRO A 116 -20.71 -0.24 -17.41
N GLY A 117 -21.37 0.65 -16.66
CA GLY A 117 -22.82 0.92 -16.79
C GLY A 117 -23.76 -0.06 -16.08
N GLY A 118 -23.22 -1.06 -15.37
CA GLY A 118 -24.00 -1.97 -14.50
C GLY A 118 -24.05 -1.52 -13.04
N SER A 119 -24.63 -2.35 -12.16
CA SER A 119 -24.50 -2.18 -10.70
C SER A 119 -23.21 -2.84 -10.23
N PRO A 120 -22.16 -2.08 -9.88
CA PRO A 120 -20.89 -2.67 -9.51
C PRO A 120 -21.01 -3.38 -8.15
N ARG A 121 -20.38 -4.55 -8.03
CA ARG A 121 -20.43 -5.39 -6.82
C ARG A 121 -19.02 -5.79 -6.41
N GLN A 122 -18.81 -5.91 -5.09
CA GLN A 122 -17.54 -6.36 -4.52
C GLN A 122 -16.36 -5.46 -4.92
N PRO A 123 -16.33 -4.19 -4.47
CA PRO A 123 -15.18 -3.32 -4.69
C PRO A 123 -13.91 -3.92 -4.08
N TYR A 124 -12.76 -3.54 -4.64
CA TYR A 124 -11.42 -3.98 -4.23
C TYR A 124 -11.22 -5.51 -4.25
N ARG A 125 -11.96 -6.21 -5.12
CA ARG A 125 -11.85 -7.67 -5.30
C ARG A 125 -11.47 -8.09 -6.73
N HIS A 126 -11.12 -7.15 -7.61
CA HIS A 126 -10.60 -7.50 -8.92
C HIS A 126 -9.28 -8.29 -8.81
N PRO A 127 -9.07 -9.38 -9.59
CA PRO A 127 -7.85 -10.18 -9.52
C PRO A 127 -6.54 -9.40 -9.76
N VAL A 128 -6.60 -8.25 -10.45
CA VAL A 128 -5.43 -7.37 -10.66
C VAL A 128 -4.80 -6.96 -9.33
N LEU A 129 -5.61 -6.67 -8.30
CA LEU A 129 -5.13 -6.16 -7.02
C LEU A 129 -4.30 -7.22 -6.30
N GLN A 130 -4.83 -8.45 -6.19
CA GLN A 130 -4.10 -9.56 -5.59
C GLN A 130 -2.80 -9.85 -6.36
N LYS A 131 -2.85 -9.91 -7.69
CA LYS A 131 -1.67 -10.20 -8.51
C LYS A 131 -0.62 -9.10 -8.37
N ALA A 132 -1.02 -7.84 -8.34
CA ALA A 132 -0.11 -6.71 -8.15
C ALA A 132 0.52 -6.70 -6.75
N VAL A 133 -0.23 -7.02 -5.68
CA VAL A 133 0.33 -7.21 -4.33
C VAL A 133 1.36 -8.35 -4.33
N ASN A 134 1.02 -9.47 -4.96
CA ASN A 134 1.88 -10.64 -5.02
C ASN A 134 3.24 -10.33 -5.66
N ILE A 135 3.24 -9.79 -6.89
CA ILE A 135 4.50 -9.52 -7.61
C ILE A 135 5.33 -8.39 -6.98
N THR A 136 4.70 -7.47 -6.26
CA THR A 136 5.39 -6.31 -5.66
C THR A 136 6.04 -6.69 -4.32
N TRP A 137 5.35 -7.49 -3.50
CA TRP A 137 5.73 -7.73 -2.11
C TRP A 137 5.88 -9.21 -1.71
N PHE A 138 5.24 -10.15 -2.42
CA PHE A 138 5.14 -11.56 -2.02
C PHE A 138 5.50 -12.54 -3.15
N ARG A 139 6.49 -12.20 -4.00
CA ARG A 139 6.83 -13.02 -5.18
C ARG A 139 7.30 -14.43 -4.86
N ASP A 140 7.98 -14.61 -3.73
CA ASP A 140 8.64 -15.84 -3.28
C ASP A 140 8.84 -15.79 -1.75
N LYS A 141 9.43 -16.85 -1.19
CA LYS A 141 9.66 -17.00 0.25
C LYS A 141 10.71 -16.02 0.81
N GLU A 142 11.52 -15.39 -0.05
CA GLU A 142 12.52 -14.39 0.31
C GLU A 142 12.01 -12.95 0.12
N ALA A 143 10.81 -12.77 -0.43
CA ALA A 143 10.26 -11.45 -0.72
C ALA A 143 10.02 -10.61 0.55
N ASP A 144 10.03 -9.28 0.40
CA ASP A 144 9.93 -8.34 1.52
C ASP A 144 8.68 -8.58 2.39
N GLY A 145 7.53 -8.86 1.78
CA GLY A 145 6.28 -9.13 2.51
C GLY A 145 6.32 -10.43 3.33
N VAL A 146 7.20 -11.37 3.00
CA VAL A 146 7.44 -12.57 3.79
C VAL A 146 8.45 -12.30 4.89
N THR A 147 9.58 -11.67 4.54
CA THR A 147 10.69 -11.38 5.46
C THR A 147 10.32 -10.37 6.55
N TYR A 148 9.45 -9.41 6.22
CA TYR A 148 9.03 -8.32 7.10
C TYR A 148 7.51 -8.34 7.29
N HIS A 149 6.95 -9.54 7.50
CA HIS A 149 5.51 -9.78 7.59
C HIS A 149 4.78 -8.90 8.62
N GLN A 150 5.47 -8.43 9.67
CA GLN A 150 4.92 -7.53 10.68
C GLN A 150 4.43 -6.20 10.10
N HIS A 151 4.95 -5.76 8.95
CA HIS A 151 4.50 -4.54 8.27
C HIS A 151 3.28 -4.77 7.37
N PHE A 152 2.97 -6.03 7.03
CA PHE A 152 1.90 -6.42 6.12
C PHE A 152 0.75 -7.18 6.83
N SER A 153 0.73 -7.23 8.16
CA SER A 153 -0.25 -7.99 8.94
C SER A 153 -1.24 -7.07 9.67
N PRO A 154 -2.44 -6.81 9.11
CA PRO A 154 -2.90 -7.13 7.75
C PRO A 154 -2.42 -6.09 6.72
N VAL A 155 -2.65 -6.35 5.41
CA VAL A 155 -2.20 -5.43 4.33
C VAL A 155 -2.74 -4.03 4.59
N SER A 156 -1.86 -3.03 4.64
CA SER A 156 -2.24 -1.68 5.07
C SER A 156 -3.02 -0.91 3.99
N ILE A 157 -3.81 0.09 4.41
CA ILE A 157 -4.46 1.03 3.49
C ILE A 157 -3.45 1.69 2.54
N PRO A 158 -2.29 2.21 3.02
CA PRO A 158 -1.22 2.69 2.16
C PRO A 158 -0.76 1.69 1.10
N THR A 159 -0.62 0.41 1.46
CA THR A 159 -0.20 -0.63 0.50
C THR A 159 -1.24 -0.80 -0.60
N ILE A 160 -2.52 -0.87 -0.24
CA ILE A 160 -3.62 -1.03 -1.19
C ILE A 160 -3.72 0.21 -2.09
N ALA A 161 -3.69 1.41 -1.51
CA ALA A 161 -3.75 2.68 -2.25
C ALA A 161 -2.59 2.83 -3.23
N PHE A 162 -1.37 2.48 -2.81
CA PHE A 162 -0.20 2.51 -3.68
C PHE A 162 -0.38 1.57 -4.88
N ILE A 163 -0.81 0.32 -4.65
CA ILE A 163 -1.03 -0.63 -5.73
C ILE A 163 -2.15 -0.16 -6.68
N LEU A 164 -3.26 0.38 -6.14
CA LEU A 164 -4.35 0.92 -6.94
C LEU A 164 -3.88 2.09 -7.81
N ALA A 165 -3.09 3.01 -7.26
CA ALA A 165 -2.52 4.13 -8.00
C ALA A 165 -1.58 3.66 -9.13
N VAL A 166 -0.78 2.62 -8.89
CA VAL A 166 0.07 2.01 -9.93
C VAL A 166 -0.79 1.36 -11.02
N VAL A 167 -1.83 0.62 -10.65
CA VAL A 167 -2.77 -0.01 -11.59
C VAL A 167 -3.48 1.05 -12.44
N GLU A 168 -4.00 2.09 -11.80
CA GLU A 168 -4.66 3.21 -12.48
C GLU A 168 -3.71 3.89 -13.47
N CYS A 169 -2.48 4.18 -13.07
CA CYS A 169 -1.46 4.72 -13.96
C CYS A 169 -1.18 3.79 -15.15
N CYS A 170 -1.12 2.46 -14.94
CA CYS A 170 -0.92 1.51 -16.04
C CYS A 170 -2.11 1.45 -16.99
N ILE A 171 -3.35 1.63 -16.51
CA ILE A 171 -4.56 1.70 -17.35
C ILE A 171 -4.56 3.01 -18.15
N ASP A 172 -4.16 4.11 -17.53
CA ASP A 172 -4.07 5.43 -18.16
C ASP A 172 -3.15 5.44 -19.40
N GLU A 173 -2.09 4.63 -19.40
CA GLU A 173 -1.19 4.46 -20.56
C GLU A 173 -1.91 3.98 -21.83
N TRP A 174 -3.11 3.41 -21.71
CA TRP A 174 -3.91 2.87 -22.81
C TRP A 174 -5.04 3.78 -23.27
N THR A 175 -5.17 4.98 -22.71
CA THR A 175 -6.27 5.91 -23.03
C THR A 175 -6.30 6.32 -24.50
N ASP A 176 -5.13 6.41 -25.15
CA ASP A 176 -4.99 6.66 -26.59
C ASP A 176 -5.08 5.39 -27.47
N GLY A 177 -5.37 4.24 -26.87
CA GLY A 177 -5.57 2.95 -27.53
C GLY A 177 -4.28 2.20 -27.90
N THR A 178 -3.15 2.91 -27.93
CA THR A 178 -1.80 2.34 -27.89
C THR A 178 -1.15 2.65 -26.56
N ARG A 179 -0.38 1.70 -26.03
CA ARG A 179 0.30 1.89 -24.76
C ARG A 179 1.39 2.95 -24.88
N LYS A 180 1.32 3.98 -24.05
CA LYS A 180 2.34 5.02 -23.92
C LYS A 180 2.91 5.01 -22.52
N GLU A 181 4.19 4.70 -22.41
CA GLU A 181 4.87 4.74 -21.11
C GLU A 181 4.81 6.17 -20.54
N THR A 182 4.22 6.31 -19.36
CA THR A 182 4.15 7.59 -18.65
C THR A 182 5.42 7.82 -17.85
N GLU A 183 6.04 8.99 -18.02
CA GLU A 183 7.17 9.43 -17.19
C GLU A 183 6.76 9.66 -15.73
N TRP A 184 7.73 9.66 -14.81
CA TRP A 184 7.45 9.93 -13.40
C TRP A 184 6.99 11.38 -13.20
N ASP A 185 5.77 11.53 -12.71
CA ASP A 185 5.22 12.79 -12.21
C ASP A 185 4.78 12.59 -10.75
N GLU A 186 5.62 13.06 -9.84
CA GLU A 186 5.40 12.93 -8.39
C GLU A 186 4.07 13.57 -7.96
N LYS A 187 3.75 14.76 -8.49
CA LYS A 187 2.56 15.51 -8.09
C LYS A 187 1.30 14.79 -8.55
N ARG A 188 1.29 14.31 -9.79
CA ARG A 188 0.19 13.52 -10.34
C ARG A 188 0.01 12.23 -9.55
N PHE A 189 1.07 11.45 -9.37
CA PHE A 189 1.00 10.17 -8.66
C PHE A 189 0.57 10.35 -7.20
N LYS A 190 1.06 11.39 -6.52
CA LYS A 190 0.65 11.75 -5.16
C LYS A 190 -0.83 12.04 -5.06
N THR A 191 -1.37 12.80 -6.02
CA THR A 191 -2.79 13.14 -6.05
C THR A 191 -3.66 11.90 -6.19
N VAL A 192 -3.31 11.00 -7.13
CA VAL A 192 -4.03 9.73 -7.34
C VAL A 192 -3.94 8.84 -6.08
N TYR A 193 -2.74 8.67 -5.53
CA TYR A 193 -2.53 7.91 -4.30
C TYR A 193 -3.38 8.45 -3.13
N GLN A 194 -3.38 9.77 -2.90
CA GLN A 194 -4.17 10.39 -1.84
C GLN A 194 -5.69 10.20 -2.04
N SER A 195 -6.18 10.24 -3.29
CA SER A 195 -7.58 9.93 -3.62
C SER A 195 -7.96 8.49 -3.23
N HIS A 196 -7.06 7.53 -3.50
CA HIS A 196 -7.26 6.12 -3.09
C HIS A 196 -7.23 5.95 -1.57
N ILE A 197 -6.35 6.66 -0.86
CA ILE A 197 -6.34 6.67 0.61
C ILE A 197 -7.70 7.14 1.14
N SER A 198 -8.22 8.27 0.66
CA SER A 198 -9.53 8.78 1.08
C SER A 198 -10.64 7.78 0.77
N SER A 199 -10.69 7.24 -0.45
CA SER A 199 -11.73 6.28 -0.86
C SER A 199 -11.72 4.97 -0.05
N LEU A 200 -10.54 4.48 0.33
CA LEU A 200 -10.39 3.30 1.17
C LEU A 200 -10.80 3.58 2.62
N ASN A 201 -10.47 4.76 3.15
CA ASN A 201 -10.90 5.19 4.48
C ASN A 201 -12.42 5.35 4.55
N ASP A 202 -13.03 5.98 3.55
CA ASP A 202 -14.49 6.14 3.46
C ASP A 202 -15.19 4.78 3.38
N PHE A 203 -14.68 3.87 2.56
CA PHE A 203 -15.21 2.50 2.48
C PHE A 203 -15.08 1.74 3.80
N ARG A 204 -13.96 1.88 4.50
CA ARG A 204 -13.74 1.28 5.83
C ARG A 204 -14.71 1.86 6.85
N GLN A 205 -14.84 3.18 6.92
CA GLN A 205 -15.72 3.87 7.87
C GLN A 205 -17.17 3.49 7.62
N HIS A 206 -17.63 3.54 6.37
CA HIS A 206 -18.98 3.11 6.01
C HIS A 206 -19.24 1.65 6.40
N GLY A 207 -18.25 0.76 6.22
CA GLY A 207 -18.34 -0.61 6.69
C GLY A 207 -18.55 -0.72 8.20
N ILE A 208 -17.82 0.07 8.99
CA ILE A 208 -17.95 0.15 10.45
C ILE A 208 -19.32 0.67 10.85
N ASP A 209 -19.79 1.75 10.23
CA ASP A 209 -21.09 2.36 10.51
C ASP A 209 -22.25 1.38 10.25
N GLN A 210 -22.07 0.47 9.29
CA GLN A 210 -23.02 -0.61 8.98
C GLN A 210 -22.79 -1.88 9.81
N GLY A 211 -21.87 -1.87 10.79
CA GLY A 211 -21.57 -3.02 11.64
C GLY A 211 -20.86 -4.17 10.91
N THR A 212 -20.17 -3.89 9.80
CA THR A 212 -19.49 -4.89 8.98
C THR A 212 -17.96 -4.82 9.10
N GLY A 213 -17.30 -5.97 9.16
CA GLY A 213 -15.84 -6.10 9.06
C GLY A 213 -15.32 -6.25 7.62
N LEU A 214 -16.09 -5.81 6.61
CA LEU A 214 -15.85 -6.18 5.21
C LEU A 214 -14.46 -5.77 4.72
N PHE A 215 -14.02 -4.56 5.03
CA PHE A 215 -12.72 -4.08 4.59
C PHE A 215 -11.58 -4.82 5.31
N GLU A 216 -11.73 -5.13 6.60
CA GLU A 216 -10.74 -5.93 7.33
C GLU A 216 -10.63 -7.35 6.76
N ASN A 217 -11.76 -7.94 6.34
CA ASN A 217 -11.75 -9.22 5.62
C ASN A 217 -11.00 -9.12 4.28
N ILE A 218 -11.17 -8.04 3.51
CA ILE A 218 -10.44 -7.83 2.25
C ILE A 218 -8.92 -7.77 2.53
N ARG A 219 -8.49 -7.00 3.53
CA ARG A 219 -7.08 -6.87 3.90
C ARG A 219 -6.48 -8.20 4.38
N GLY A 220 -7.25 -8.98 5.14
CA GLY A 220 -6.88 -10.32 5.59
C GLY A 220 -6.79 -11.34 4.46
N ASP A 221 -7.77 -11.34 3.55
CA ASP A 221 -7.81 -12.18 2.35
C ASP A 221 -6.58 -11.89 1.46
N LEU A 222 -6.26 -10.61 1.23
CA LEU A 222 -5.10 -10.20 0.45
C LEU A 222 -3.79 -10.79 1.02
N LEU A 223 -3.58 -10.68 2.33
CA LEU A 223 -2.39 -11.23 2.98
C LEU A 223 -2.35 -12.75 2.90
N LYS A 224 -3.48 -13.41 3.18
CA LYS A 224 -3.58 -14.87 3.17
C LYS A 224 -3.23 -15.44 1.80
N GLU A 225 -3.83 -14.90 0.74
CA GLU A 225 -3.56 -15.37 -0.62
C GLU A 225 -2.17 -14.95 -1.12
N ALA A 226 -1.63 -13.81 -0.67
CA ALA A 226 -0.26 -13.41 -1.00
C ALA A 226 0.79 -14.34 -0.38
N ARG A 227 0.60 -14.75 0.88
CA ARG A 227 1.46 -15.75 1.54
C ARG A 227 1.39 -17.11 0.87
N LYS A 228 0.19 -17.55 0.50
CA LYS A 228 -0.01 -18.77 -0.28
C LYS A 228 0.70 -18.69 -1.64
N HIS A 229 0.65 -17.56 -2.32
CA HIS A 229 1.38 -17.34 -3.57
C HIS A 229 2.90 -17.46 -3.39
N ALA A 230 3.44 -16.91 -2.30
CA ALA A 230 4.85 -17.05 -1.93
C ALA A 230 5.26 -18.47 -1.47
N GLY A 231 4.31 -19.41 -1.37
CA GLY A 231 4.58 -20.77 -0.90
C GLY A 231 4.85 -20.87 0.61
N VAL A 232 4.41 -19.88 1.40
CA VAL A 232 4.59 -19.85 2.87
C VAL A 232 3.25 -20.03 3.60
N PRO A 233 3.25 -20.66 4.79
CA PRO A 233 2.01 -20.90 5.53
C PRO A 233 1.35 -19.57 5.95
N PRO A 234 0.02 -19.55 6.18
CA PRO A 234 -0.66 -18.41 6.78
C PRO A 234 -0.02 -18.02 8.11
N LEU A 235 -0.10 -16.73 8.47
CA LEU A 235 0.34 -16.30 9.80
C LEU A 235 -0.56 -16.92 10.88
N PRO A 236 0.00 -17.33 12.03
CA PRO A 236 -0.82 -17.80 13.14
C PRO A 236 -1.75 -16.68 13.61
N VAL A 237 -2.96 -17.03 14.07
CA VAL A 237 -3.95 -16.06 14.58
C VAL A 237 -3.39 -15.19 15.70
N THR A 238 -2.44 -15.69 16.49
CA THR A 238 -1.75 -14.94 17.54
C THR A 238 -0.83 -13.81 17.05
N GLU A 239 -0.41 -13.82 15.79
CA GLU A 239 0.39 -12.74 15.16
C GLU A 239 -0.49 -11.71 14.44
N LEU A 240 -1.80 -11.96 14.35
CA LEU A 240 -2.79 -11.02 13.79
C LEU A 240 -3.31 -10.00 14.83
N GLY A 241 -2.77 -10.00 16.05
CA GLY A 241 -3.27 -9.17 17.16
C GLY A 241 -2.34 -9.03 18.37
N ARG A 242 -1.02 -8.91 18.17
CA ARG A 242 -0.01 -8.89 19.26
C ARG A 242 0.60 -7.55 19.64
N PHE A 243 0.13 -6.44 19.08
CA PHE A 243 0.20 -5.19 19.85
C PHE A 243 -1.04 -5.11 20.73
N SER A 244 -0.80 -5.22 22.05
CA SER A 244 -1.78 -4.87 23.08
C SER A 244 -2.28 -3.45 22.83
N ARG A 245 -3.58 -3.18 23.05
CA ARG A 245 -4.09 -1.80 23.08
C ARG A 245 -3.22 -0.90 23.96
N GLY A 246 -2.64 -1.41 25.05
CA GLY A 246 -1.69 -0.68 25.90
C GLY A 246 -0.36 -0.28 25.24
N ALA A 247 0.10 -0.96 24.19
CA ALA A 247 1.27 -0.53 23.40
C ALA A 247 0.90 0.53 22.34
N LEU A 248 -0.36 0.52 21.87
CA LEU A 248 -0.92 1.61 21.07
C LEU A 248 -1.21 2.86 21.93
N ASP A 249 -1.72 2.69 23.15
CA ASP A 249 -2.03 3.78 24.09
C ASP A 249 -0.75 4.47 24.60
N ALA A 250 0.35 3.71 24.79
CA ALA A 250 1.66 4.27 25.12
C ALA A 250 2.26 5.10 23.97
N ALA A 251 2.12 4.64 22.72
CA ALA A 251 2.55 5.41 21.55
C ALA A 251 1.71 6.68 21.33
N LEU A 252 0.40 6.61 21.63
CA LEU A 252 -0.50 7.78 21.60
C LEU A 252 -0.18 8.78 22.74
N GLN A 253 0.24 8.32 23.93
CA GLN A 253 0.69 9.19 25.03
C GLN A 253 2.04 9.87 24.77
N GLU A 254 2.93 9.29 23.97
CA GLU A 254 4.16 9.96 23.51
C GLU A 254 3.89 11.06 22.47
N ASP A 255 2.79 10.97 21.69
CA ASP A 255 2.39 11.95 20.66
C ASP A 255 1.44 13.07 21.18
N LEU A 256 0.81 12.91 22.35
CA LEU A 256 -0.11 13.90 22.93
C LEU A 256 0.52 15.26 23.35
N PRO A 257 1.78 15.36 23.82
CA PRO A 257 2.39 16.64 24.14
C PRO A 257 2.49 17.58 22.91
N ALA A 258 2.52 17.02 21.69
CA ALA A 258 2.63 17.81 20.46
C ALA A 258 1.30 18.46 20.03
N TYR A 259 0.15 17.95 20.49
CA TYR A 259 -1.18 18.50 20.15
C TYR A 259 -1.61 19.63 21.08
N ALA A 260 -1.21 19.61 22.36
CA ALA A 260 -1.56 20.66 23.33
C ALA A 260 -0.89 22.02 23.02
N ASP A 261 0.31 22.02 22.44
CA ASP A 261 1.05 23.24 22.08
C ASP A 261 0.52 23.93 20.80
N GLN A 262 -0.37 23.29 20.04
CA GLN A 262 -0.90 23.84 18.78
C GLN A 262 -2.32 24.43 18.89
N GLY A 263 -2.94 24.42 20.08
CA GLY A 263 -4.26 25.01 20.29
C GLY A 263 -5.40 24.40 19.44
N LEU A 264 -5.17 23.22 18.86
CA LEU A 264 -6.18 22.48 18.10
C LEU A 264 -7.02 21.62 19.07
N PRO A 265 -8.34 21.46 18.83
CA PRO A 265 -9.17 20.66 19.71
C PRO A 265 -8.69 19.21 19.70
N VAL A 266 -8.47 18.66 20.89
CA VAL A 266 -8.12 17.25 21.09
C VAL A 266 -9.28 16.39 20.56
N PRO A 267 -9.03 15.38 19.72
CA PRO A 267 -10.09 14.47 19.30
C PRO A 267 -10.61 13.73 20.53
N ASP A 268 -11.91 13.80 20.76
CA ASP A 268 -12.53 13.17 21.92
C ASP A 268 -12.59 11.66 21.71
N ILE A 269 -11.72 10.92 22.39
CA ILE A 269 -11.55 9.46 22.23
C ILE A 269 -12.46 8.69 23.21
N ASN A 270 -13.33 9.36 23.95
CA ASN A 270 -14.22 8.71 24.92
C ASN A 270 -15.69 9.07 24.72
N LEU A 271 -16.37 8.36 23.82
CA LEU A 271 -17.78 8.02 24.03
C LEU A 271 -18.01 6.53 23.68
N VAL A 272 -17.34 5.68 24.45
CA VAL A 272 -17.89 4.39 24.86
C VAL A 272 -17.97 4.42 26.39
N SER A 273 -19.09 4.90 26.90
CA SER A 273 -19.72 4.40 28.13
C SER A 273 -21.06 3.87 27.63
N ASP A 274 -21.22 2.57 27.42
CA ASP A 274 -21.62 1.62 28.47
C ASP A 274 -22.18 2.32 29.72
N ASP A 275 -23.50 2.46 29.72
CA ASP A 275 -24.31 2.36 30.93
C ASP A 275 -25.51 1.47 30.57
N SER A 276 -25.37 0.19 30.89
CA SER A 276 -26.49 -0.62 31.34
C SER A 276 -26.75 -0.28 32.80
N ASP A 277 -27.92 0.27 33.13
CA ASP A 277 -28.79 -0.18 34.24
C ASP A 277 -30.02 0.75 34.41
N GLU A 278 -31.19 0.09 34.54
CA GLU A 278 -32.60 0.54 34.71
C GLU A 278 -33.46 0.78 33.46
#